data_AF-A0A7X7L352-F1
#
_entry.id   AF-A0A7X7L352-F1
#
_cell.length_a   1.000
_cell.length_b   1.000
_cell.length_c   1.000
_cell.angle_alpha   90.00
_cell.angle_beta   90.00
_cell.angle_gamma   90.00
#
_symmetry.space_group_name_H-M   'P 1'
#
loop_
_entity.id
_entity.type
_entity.pdbx_description
1 polymer ?
#
loop_
_entity_poly.entity_id
_entity_poly.type
_entity_poly.pdbx_seq_one_letter_code
_entity_poly.pdbx_strand_id
1 'polypeptide(L)' 'MSSVQKLLDISSRLSHLEQAAEWVAKETVHTDNAISQTGTLICVLAEEVRERVCALVLELENDLKEVLDCDKLN' A
#
# COMPACT_ATOMS: atom_id res chain seq x y z
N MET A 1 20.37 0.01 3.69
CA MET A 1 19.20 -0.43 2.88
C MET A 1 18.77 0.72 1.99
N SER A 2 18.58 0.47 0.69
CA SER A 2 18.05 1.46 -0.25
C SER A 2 16.57 1.72 0.01
N SER A 3 16.06 2.88 -0.43
CA SER A 3 14.63 3.22 -0.33
C SER A 3 13.74 2.23 -1.09
N VAL A 4 14.21 1.73 -2.23
CA VAL A 4 13.53 0.67 -3.01
C VAL A 4 13.35 -0.60 -2.18
N GLN A 5 14.39 -1.04 -1.46
CA GLN A 5 14.27 -2.22 -0.59
C GLN A 5 13.22 -2.01 0.50
N LYS A 6 13.19 -0.82 1.13
CA LYS A 6 12.18 -0.49 2.15
C LYS A 6 10.76 -0.53 1.58
N LEU A 7 10.55 -0.07 0.34
CA LEU A 7 9.26 -0.13 -0.33
C LEU A 7 8.82 -1.57 -0.63
N LEU A 8 9.75 -2.44 -1.05
CA LEU A 8 9.48 -3.86 -1.24
C LEU A 8 9.09 -4.54 0.09
N ASP A 9 9.80 -4.21 1.18
CA ASP A 9 9.49 -4.75 2.50
C ASP A 9 8.10 -4.30 2.99
N ILE A 10 7.72 -3.03 2.75
CA ILE A 10 6.37 -2.52 3.06
C ILE A 10 5.31 -3.25 2.23
N SER A 11 5.52 -3.39 0.92
CA SER A 11 4.59 -4.07 0.02
C SER A 11 4.35 -5.53 0.44
N SER A 12 5.42 -6.26 0.77
CA SER A 12 5.32 -7.64 1.29
C SER A 12 4.50 -7.71 2.58
N ARG A 13 4.70 -6.77 3.51
CA ARG A 13 3.93 -6.72 4.76
C ARG A 13 2.46 -6.42 4.53
N LEU A 14 2.13 -5.52 3.60
CA LEU A 14 0.74 -5.24 3.22
C LEU A 14 0.07 -6.49 2.64
N SER A 15 0.77 -7.25 1.79
CA SER A 15 0.25 -8.51 1.24
C SER A 15 0.01 -9.57 2.33
N HIS A 16 0.87 -9.66 3.34
CA HIS A 16 0.63 -10.57 4.48
C HIS A 16 -0.55 -10.12 5.34
N LEU A 17 -0.69 -8.81 5.57
CA LEU A 17 -1.80 -8.25 6.34
C LEU A 17 -3.14 -8.53 5.65
N GLU A 18 -3.18 -8.30 4.34
CA GLU A 18 -4.35 -8.56 3.49
C GLU A 18 -4.76 -10.03 3.53
N GLN A 19 -3.81 -10.97 3.37
CA GLN A 19 -4.09 -12.41 3.46
C GLN A 19 -4.62 -12.83 4.84
N ALA A 20 -4.03 -12.30 5.92
CA ALA A 20 -4.49 -12.59 7.28
C ALA A 20 -5.91 -12.04 7.52
N ALA A 21 -6.18 -10.83 7.05
CA ALA A 21 -7.48 -10.19 7.17
C ALA A 21 -8.56 -10.91 6.35
N GLU A 22 -8.22 -11.34 5.14
CA GLU A 22 -9.12 -12.13 4.29
C GLU A 22 -9.46 -13.48 4.95
N TRP A 23 -8.47 -14.15 5.53
CA TRP A 23 -8.69 -15.38 6.29
C TRP A 23 -9.62 -15.16 7.48
N VAL A 24 -9.36 -14.12 8.31
CA VAL A 24 -10.25 -13.76 9.42
C VAL A 24 -11.67 -13.47 8.93
N ALA A 25 -11.82 -12.73 7.84
CA ALA A 25 -13.12 -12.38 7.29
C ALA A 25 -13.95 -13.62 6.90
N LYS A 26 -13.29 -14.61 6.28
CA LYS A 26 -13.90 -15.88 5.85
C LYS A 26 -14.29 -16.77 7.04
N GLU A 27 -13.42 -16.90 8.03
CA GLU A 27 -13.70 -17.76 9.20
C GLU A 27 -14.79 -17.18 10.12
N THR A 28 -14.99 -15.86 10.09
CA THR A 28 -15.92 -15.17 10.99
C THR A 28 -17.26 -14.78 10.36
N VAL A 29 -17.44 -14.97 9.06
CA VAL A 29 -18.64 -14.52 8.32
C VAL A 29 -19.96 -15.08 8.88
N HIS A 30 -19.94 -16.27 9.49
CA HIS A 30 -21.12 -16.91 10.08
C HIS A 30 -21.14 -16.92 11.61
N THR A 31 -20.09 -16.42 12.27
CA THR A 31 -19.94 -16.44 13.73
C THR A 31 -19.95 -15.04 14.33
N ASP A 32 -19.33 -14.07 13.67
CA ASP A 32 -19.32 -12.67 14.07
C ASP A 32 -19.18 -11.75 12.84
N ASN A 33 -20.29 -11.11 12.48
CA ASN A 33 -20.36 -10.21 11.34
C ASN A 33 -19.50 -8.95 11.51
N ALA A 34 -19.30 -8.46 12.73
CA ALA A 34 -18.47 -7.28 12.97
C ALA A 34 -16.98 -7.61 12.74
N ILE A 35 -16.52 -8.77 13.20
CA ILE A 35 -15.16 -9.22 12.93
C ILE A 35 -14.97 -9.47 11.42
N SER A 36 -15.95 -10.10 10.76
CA SER A 36 -15.87 -10.38 9.33
C SER A 36 -15.77 -9.09 8.49
N GLN A 37 -16.62 -8.11 8.77
CA GLN A 37 -16.57 -6.80 8.12
C GLN A 37 -15.27 -6.04 8.42
N THR A 38 -14.73 -6.18 9.64
CA THR A 38 -13.43 -5.58 9.99
C THR A 38 -12.30 -6.19 9.18
N GLY A 39 -12.30 -7.52 8.98
CA GLY A 39 -11.34 -8.18 8.10
C GLY A 39 -11.42 -7.66 6.66
N THR A 40 -12.64 -7.56 6.11
CA THR A 40 -12.85 -6.97 4.78
C THR A 40 -12.36 -5.52 4.70
N LEU A 41 -12.62 -4.69 5.72
CA LEU A 41 -12.13 -3.32 5.77
C LEU A 41 -10.59 -3.26 5.77
N ILE A 42 -9.92 -4.14 6.50
CA ILE A 42 -8.45 -4.21 6.51
C ILE A 42 -7.91 -4.54 5.11
N CYS A 43 -8.55 -5.43 4.35
CA CYS A 43 -8.14 -5.70 2.97
C CYS A 43 -8.23 -4.44 2.09
N VAL A 44 -9.34 -3.70 2.18
CA VAL A 44 -9.51 -2.44 1.43
C VAL A 44 -8.44 -1.41 1.83
N LEU A 45 -8.17 -1.25 3.12
CA LEU A 45 -7.16 -0.32 3.61
C LEU A 45 -5.74 -0.72 3.17
N ALA A 46 -5.43 -2.02 3.11
CA ALA A 46 -4.13 -2.49 2.64
C ALA A 46 -3.89 -2.10 1.16
N GLU A 47 -4.92 -2.23 0.31
CA GLU A 47 -4.86 -1.78 -1.09
C GLU A 47 -4.74 -0.26 -1.19
N GLU A 48 -5.56 0.50 -0.46
CA GLU A 48 -5.51 1.97 -0.49
C GLU A 48 -4.13 2.50 -0.07
N VAL A 49 -3.49 1.88 0.93
CA VAL A 49 -2.12 2.24 1.33
C VAL A 49 -1.13 1.92 0.21
N ARG A 50 -1.28 0.78 -0.47
CA ARG A 50 -0.42 0.38 -1.60
C ARG A 50 -0.53 1.40 -2.75
N GLU A 51 -1.75 1.79 -3.12
CA GLU A 51 -2.02 2.80 -4.14
C GLU A 51 -1.40 4.16 -3.77
N ARG A 52 -1.61 4.64 -2.54
CA ARG A 52 -1.05 5.92 -2.07
C ARG A 52 0.46 5.94 -2.08
N VAL A 53 1.11 4.84 -1.69
CA VAL A 53 2.57 4.73 -1.74
C VAL A 53 3.07 4.81 -3.19
N CYS A 54 2.41 4.12 -4.13
CA CYS A 54 2.75 4.20 -5.55
C CYS A 54 2.57 5.62 -6.10
N ALA A 55 1.46 6.27 -5.77
CA ALA A 55 1.18 7.66 -6.18
C ALA A 55 2.27 8.61 -5.69
N LEU A 56 2.67 8.53 -4.41
CA LEU A 56 3.74 9.36 -3.85
C LEU A 56 5.08 9.15 -4.55
N VAL A 57 5.42 7.91 -4.91
CA VAL A 57 6.65 7.63 -5.66
C VAL A 57 6.60 8.28 -7.04
N LEU A 58 5.47 8.17 -7.74
CA LEU A 58 5.27 8.80 -9.05
C LEU A 58 5.33 10.34 -8.98
N GLU A 59 4.73 10.94 -7.95
CA GLU A 59 4.80 12.39 -7.70
C GLU A 59 6.26 12.83 -7.50
N LEU A 60 7.02 12.13 -6.66
CA LEU A 60 8.43 12.42 -6.43
C LEU A 60 9.29 12.26 -7.69
N GLU A 61 9.01 11.26 -8.52
CA GLU A 61 9.71 11.07 -9.81
C GLU A 61 9.42 12.22 -10.79
N ASN A 62 8.17 12.70 -10.82
CA ASN A 62 7.79 13.84 -11.65
C ASN A 62 8.44 15.14 -11.15
N ASP A 63 8.38 15.42 -9.84
CA ASP A 63 9.00 16.60 -9.24
C ASP A 63 10.51 16.63 -9.51
N LEU A 64 11.18 15.48 -9.38
CA LEU A 64 12.61 15.37 -9.68
C LEU A 64 12.90 15.66 -11.15
N LYS A 65 12.05 15.17 -12.06
CA LYS A 65 12.21 15.41 -13.50
C LYS A 65 12.06 16.89 -13.84
N GLU A 66 11.07 17.56 -13.26
CA GLU A 66 10.87 19.01 -13.45
C GLU A 66 12.09 19.81 -13.00
N VAL A 67 12.65 19.50 -11.82
CA VAL A 67 13.87 20.14 -11.32
C VAL A 67 15.05 19.92 -12.28
N LEU A 68 15.25 18.68 -12.72
CA LEU A 68 16.35 18.35 -13.65
C LEU A 68 16.20 18.99 -15.03
N ASP A 69 14.98 19.24 -15.49
CA ASP A 69 14.73 19.91 -16.76
C ASP A 69 14.90 21.44 -16.65
N CYS A 70 14.58 22.05 -15.50
CA CYS A 70 14.92 23.43 -15.18
C CYS A 70 16.44 23.68 -15.15
N ASP A 71 17.22 22.75 -14.59
CA ASP A 71 18.68 22.86 -14.53
C ASP A 71 19.36 22.76 -15.90
N LYS A 72 18.73 22.15 -16.92
CA LYS A 72 19.26 22.10 -18.30
C LYS A 72 19.04 23.40 -19.08
N LEU A 73 18.17 24.28 -18.60
CA LEU A 73 17.81 25.55 -19.25
C LEU A 73 18.63 26.75 -18.73
N ASN A 74 19.41 26.56 -17.66
CA ASN A 74 20.35 27.52 -17.09
C ASN A 74 21.80 27.19 -17.47
#